data_AF-A0A838JAV1-F1
#
_entry.id   AF-A0A838JAV1-F1
#
_cell.length_a   1.000
_cell.length_b   1.000
_cell.length_c   1.000
_cell.angle_alpha   90.00
_cell.angle_beta   90.00
_cell.angle_gamma   90.00
#
_symmetry.space_group_name_H-M   'P 1'
#
loop_
_entity.id
_entity.type
_entity.pdbx_description
1 polymer ?
#
loop_
_entity_poly.entity_id
_entity_poly.type
_entity_poly.pdbx_seq_one_letter_code
_entity_poly.pdbx_strand_id
1 'polypeptide(L)'
;PYIVALYMLFNRYRQRYGGYLVHLGLVMLVLGVIGSHYFQQQRDAVLKPGQEATIAGYRLTYLGNIDTREPDKETITAQLQIWSNGQLQTYIYPGRITYHNYGDQPASLIPINTFGLTDLYVVLTDWTGAAQATIRVFVNPLVSLVWYGGVLMLLGGIVCWWPEHRRSLAVAGGATKKNVEAEKPAGVVNGGVVV
;
A
#
# COMPACT_ATOMS: atom_id res chain seq x y z
N PRO A 1 7.64 -34.36 0.85
CA PRO A 1 8.38 -33.13 1.22
C PRO A 1 7.43 -32.16 1.93
N TYR A 2 7.76 -31.74 3.16
CA TYR A 2 6.87 -30.94 4.02
C TYR A 2 6.35 -29.65 3.36
N ILE A 3 7.14 -29.06 2.46
CA ILE A 3 6.78 -27.88 1.67
C ILE A 3 5.58 -28.12 0.75
N VAL A 4 5.47 -29.31 0.14
CA VAL A 4 4.36 -29.66 -0.76
C VAL A 4 3.08 -29.92 0.05
N ALA A 5 3.19 -30.52 1.24
CA ALA A 5 2.05 -30.71 2.14
C ALA A 5 1.53 -29.37 2.69
N LEU A 6 2.43 -28.44 3.02
CA LEU A 6 2.09 -27.08 3.42
C LEU A 6 1.36 -26.32 2.30
N TYR A 7 1.88 -26.43 1.06
CA TYR A 7 1.27 -25.81 -0.11
C TYR A 7 -0.13 -26.38 -0.41
N MET A 8 -0.31 -27.70 -0.29
CA MET A 8 -1.60 -28.37 -0.49
C MET A 8 -2.64 -27.98 0.58
N LEU A 9 -2.23 -27.69 1.81
CA LEU A 9 -3.13 -27.21 2.87
C LEU A 9 -3.64 -25.80 2.58
N PHE A 10 -2.76 -24.89 2.14
CA PHE A 10 -3.15 -23.54 1.72
C PHE A 10 -4.07 -23.57 0.49
N ASN A 11 -3.83 -24.49 -0.44
CA ASN A 11 -4.62 -24.61 -1.66
C ASN A 11 -6.05 -25.15 -1.42
N ARG A 12 -6.31 -25.86 -0.30
CA ARG A 12 -7.64 -26.43 0.03
C ARG A 12 -8.61 -25.42 0.66
N TYR A 13 -8.11 -24.33 1.25
CA TYR A 13 -8.94 -23.29 1.91
C TYR A 13 -8.61 -21.88 1.41
N ARG A 14 -8.17 -21.78 0.15
CA ARG A 14 -7.70 -20.57 -0.51
C ARG A 14 -8.68 -19.39 -0.46
N GLN A 15 -9.99 -19.61 -0.54
CA GLN A 15 -10.98 -18.52 -0.40
C GLN A 15 -10.99 -17.90 1.00
N ARG A 16 -10.81 -18.71 2.05
CA ARG A 16 -10.78 -18.23 3.44
C ARG A 16 -9.50 -17.46 3.73
N TYR A 17 -8.36 -17.98 3.28
CA TYR A 17 -7.07 -17.31 3.45
C TYR A 17 -6.93 -16.06 2.57
N GLY A 18 -7.44 -16.07 1.33
CA GLY A 18 -7.51 -14.89 0.47
C GLY A 18 -8.35 -13.77 1.08
N GLY A 19 -9.51 -14.11 1.66
CA GLY A 19 -10.34 -13.17 2.40
C GLY A 19 -9.60 -12.54 3.59
N TYR A 20 -8.86 -13.34 4.38
CA TYR A 20 -8.05 -12.82 5.48
C TYR A 20 -6.92 -11.90 5.02
N LEU A 21 -6.27 -12.20 3.89
CA LEU A 21 -5.25 -11.33 3.30
C LEU A 21 -5.83 -9.97 2.87
N VAL A 22 -7.03 -9.97 2.27
CA VAL A 22 -7.72 -8.73 1.90
C VAL A 22 -8.07 -7.90 3.14
N HIS A 23 -8.64 -8.51 4.18
CA HIS A 23 -8.99 -7.78 5.40
C HIS A 23 -7.74 -7.26 6.14
N LEU A 24 -6.67 -8.06 6.20
CA LEU A 24 -5.40 -7.62 6.75
C LEU A 24 -4.82 -6.45 5.95
N GLY A 25 -4.87 -6.52 4.62
CA GLY A 25 -4.44 -5.44 3.75
C GLY A 25 -5.26 -4.15 3.94
N LEU A 26 -6.58 -4.28 4.15
CA LEU A 26 -7.45 -3.16 4.48
C LEU A 26 -7.07 -2.53 5.83
N VAL A 27 -6.83 -3.33 6.86
CA VAL A 27 -6.39 -2.84 8.18
C VAL A 27 -5.05 -2.10 8.05
N MET A 28 -4.07 -2.68 7.35
CA MET A 28 -2.78 -2.03 7.10
C MET A 28 -2.93 -0.70 6.34
N LEU A 29 -3.80 -0.66 5.33
CA LEU A 29 -4.07 0.55 4.57
C LEU A 29 -4.67 1.65 5.45
N VAL A 30 -5.69 1.32 6.25
CA VAL A 30 -6.33 2.29 7.16
C VAL A 30 -5.32 2.82 8.18
N LEU A 31 -4.52 1.94 8.78
CA LEU A 31 -3.45 2.35 9.70
C LEU A 31 -2.38 3.20 9.01
N GLY A 32 -2.02 2.87 7.77
CA GLY A 32 -1.09 3.64 6.96
C GLY A 32 -1.58 5.06 6.70
N VAL A 33 -2.84 5.22 6.29
CA VAL A 33 -3.45 6.53 5.99
C VAL A 33 -3.60 7.39 7.26
N ILE A 34 -4.13 6.80 8.34
CA ILE A 34 -4.29 7.52 9.62
C ILE A 34 -2.92 7.92 10.16
N GLY A 35 -1.98 6.98 10.16
CA GLY A 35 -0.61 7.19 10.62
C GLY A 35 0.12 8.25 9.81
N SER A 36 0.03 8.19 8.48
CA SER A 36 0.69 9.17 7.61
C SER A 36 0.16 10.57 7.84
N HIS A 37 -1.15 10.74 8.02
CA HIS A 37 -1.73 12.05 8.26
C HIS A 37 -1.40 12.58 9.67
N TYR A 38 -1.45 11.73 10.70
CA TYR A 38 -1.24 12.16 12.08
C TYR A 38 0.23 12.47 12.40
N PHE A 39 1.16 11.69 11.84
CA PHE A 39 2.59 11.84 12.10
C PHE A 39 3.33 12.63 11.00
N GLN A 40 2.61 13.17 10.02
CA GLN A 40 3.20 14.04 9.01
C GLN A 40 3.82 15.27 9.68
N GLN A 41 5.07 15.54 9.34
CA GLN A 41 5.77 16.75 9.78
C GLN A 41 6.14 17.60 8.57
N GLN A 42 5.80 18.89 8.64
CA GLN A 42 6.21 19.90 7.67
C GLN A 42 7.08 20.92 8.36
N ARG A 43 8.26 21.21 7.79
CA ARG A 43 9.17 22.25 8.29
C ARG A 43 9.79 23.02 7.14
N ASP A 44 9.88 24.33 7.34
CA ASP A 44 10.56 25.24 6.43
C ASP A 44 11.89 25.63 7.06
N ALA A 45 12.97 25.51 6.30
CA ALA A 45 14.30 25.90 6.71
C ALA A 45 14.91 26.83 5.66
N VAL A 46 15.41 27.96 6.13
CA VAL A 46 16.14 28.91 5.29
C VAL A 46 17.63 28.64 5.48
N LEU A 47 18.29 28.16 4.43
CA LEU A 47 19.68 27.71 4.49
C LEU A 47 20.58 28.52 3.56
N LYS A 48 21.80 28.81 4.03
CA LYS A 48 22.92 29.31 3.21
C LYS A 48 23.85 28.16 2.83
N PRO A 49 24.63 28.27 1.73
CA PRO A 49 25.57 27.21 1.36
C PRO A 49 26.50 26.83 2.52
N GLY A 50 26.61 25.53 2.78
CA GLY A 50 27.34 24.95 3.92
C GLY A 50 26.54 24.86 5.23
N GLN A 51 25.33 25.43 5.31
CA GLN A 51 24.50 25.30 6.51
C GLN A 51 23.69 24.00 6.52
N GLU A 52 23.41 23.54 7.74
CA GLU A 52 22.67 22.32 8.01
C GLU A 52 21.37 22.63 8.77
N ALA A 53 20.28 21.94 8.43
CA ALA A 53 19.07 21.88 9.22
C ALA A 53 18.77 20.45 9.64
N THR A 54 18.34 20.26 10.89
CA THR A 54 17.88 18.94 11.37
C THR A 54 16.37 18.93 11.47
N ILE A 55 15.72 18.03 10.73
CA ILE A 55 14.26 17.93 10.60
C ILE A 55 13.87 16.45 10.73
N ALA A 56 13.05 16.14 11.75
CA ALA A 56 12.57 14.78 12.03
C ALA A 56 13.66 13.69 12.09
N GLY A 57 14.84 14.03 12.60
CA GLY A 57 15.99 13.11 12.69
C GLY A 57 16.86 13.02 11.43
N TYR A 58 16.45 13.65 10.33
CA TYR A 58 17.27 13.82 9.13
C TYR A 58 18.00 15.15 9.18
N ARG A 59 19.27 15.14 8.79
CA ARG A 59 20.07 16.35 8.66
C ARG A 59 20.25 16.67 7.18
N LEU A 60 19.86 17.87 6.80
CA LEU A 60 19.92 18.38 5.45
C LEU A 60 21.00 19.43 5.36
N THR A 61 22.00 19.21 4.51
CA THR A 61 23.10 20.15 4.28
C THR A 61 22.94 20.76 2.91
N TYR A 62 22.81 22.08 2.84
CA TYR A 62 22.65 22.82 1.58
C TYR A 62 24.01 23.17 0.99
N LEU A 63 24.27 22.76 -0.25
CA LEU A 63 25.57 22.94 -0.93
C LEU A 63 25.58 24.16 -1.87
N GLY A 64 24.41 24.68 -2.25
CA GLY A 64 24.26 25.77 -3.20
C GLY A 64 23.24 25.45 -4.30
N ASN A 65 23.01 26.41 -5.19
CA ASN A 65 22.11 26.27 -6.33
C ASN A 65 22.89 26.07 -7.64
N ILE A 66 22.27 25.34 -8.56
CA ILE A 66 22.68 25.24 -9.96
C ILE A 66 21.58 25.90 -10.78
N ASP A 67 21.94 27.01 -11.44
CA ASP A 67 21.05 27.76 -12.32
C ASP A 67 21.39 27.39 -13.76
N THR A 68 20.45 26.77 -14.46
CA THR A 68 20.59 26.37 -15.87
C THR A 68 19.59 27.14 -16.71
N ARG A 69 20.11 27.94 -17.65
CA ARG A 69 19.30 28.70 -18.61
C ARG A 69 19.38 28.06 -19.98
N GLU A 70 18.24 27.60 -20.46
CA GLU A 70 18.04 27.12 -21.82
C GLU A 70 17.16 28.14 -22.57
N PRO A 71 17.18 28.15 -23.91
CA PRO A 71 16.44 29.15 -24.71
C PRO A 71 14.93 29.17 -24.44
N ASP A 72 14.36 28.04 -24.02
CA ASP A 72 12.93 27.83 -23.81
C ASP A 72 12.54 27.77 -22.32
N LYS A 73 13.49 27.50 -21.41
CA LYS A 73 13.24 27.35 -19.98
C LYS A 73 14.43 27.76 -19.10
N GLU A 74 14.14 28.18 -17.89
CA GLU A 74 15.12 28.38 -16.82
C GLU A 74 14.86 27.33 -15.73
N THR A 75 15.92 26.65 -15.29
CA THR A 75 15.86 25.62 -14.25
C THR A 75 16.78 25.98 -13.10
N ILE A 76 16.23 26.04 -11.90
CA ILE A 76 16.97 26.38 -10.69
C ILE A 76 16.90 25.19 -9.76
N THR A 77 18.05 24.65 -9.38
CA THR A 77 18.15 23.39 -8.64
C THR A 77 19.01 23.57 -7.40
N ALA A 78 18.44 23.38 -6.23
CA ALA A 78 19.17 23.34 -4.98
C ALA A 78 19.86 21.99 -4.79
N GLN A 79 21.13 22.00 -4.43
CA GLN A 79 21.90 20.81 -4.11
C GLN A 79 21.85 20.57 -2.61
N LEU A 80 21.31 19.43 -2.19
CA LEU A 80 21.19 19.07 -0.78
C LEU A 80 21.74 17.67 -0.54
N GLN A 81 22.37 17.50 0.60
CA GLN A 81 22.74 16.19 1.14
C GLN A 81 21.76 15.80 2.24
N ILE A 82 21.30 14.56 2.23
CA ILE A 82 20.53 13.97 3.33
C ILE A 82 21.44 13.07 4.14
N TRP A 83 21.54 13.38 5.43
CA TRP A 83 22.25 12.60 6.42
C TRP A 83 21.24 12.00 7.39
N SER A 84 21.45 10.74 7.77
CA SER A 84 20.68 10.04 8.80
C SER A 84 21.63 9.18 9.63
N ASN A 85 21.50 9.24 10.97
CA ASN A 85 22.36 8.52 11.91
C ASN A 85 23.87 8.73 11.68
N GLY A 86 24.27 9.94 11.26
CA GLY A 86 25.67 10.27 10.98
C GLY A 86 26.22 9.72 9.66
N GLN A 87 25.41 9.01 8.87
CA GLN A 87 25.79 8.52 7.54
C GLN A 87 25.08 9.32 6.45
N LEU A 88 25.83 9.65 5.40
CA LEU A 88 25.29 10.25 4.18
C LEU A 88 24.42 9.22 3.48
N GLN A 89 23.13 9.51 3.34
CA GLN A 89 22.17 8.62 2.69
C GLN A 89 22.18 8.84 1.18
N THR A 90 21.99 10.09 0.76
CA THR A 90 21.89 10.44 -0.67
C THR A 90 22.03 11.94 -0.91
N TYR A 91 22.22 12.30 -2.17
CA TYR A 91 22.14 13.67 -2.68
C TYR A 91 20.80 13.88 -3.37
N ILE A 92 20.16 15.02 -3.12
CA ILE A 92 18.89 15.38 -3.73
C ILE A 92 19.00 16.74 -4.38
N TYR A 93 18.20 16.92 -5.42
CA TYR A 93 18.26 18.08 -6.30
C TYR A 93 16.86 18.68 -6.47
N PRO A 94 16.22 19.20 -5.40
CA PRO A 94 14.95 19.89 -5.54
C PRO A 94 15.13 21.16 -6.35
N GLY A 95 14.19 21.46 -7.22
CA GLY A 95 14.33 22.59 -8.13
C GLY A 95 13.01 23.11 -8.66
N ARG A 96 13.11 24.07 -9.55
CA ARG A 96 11.98 24.72 -10.21
C ARG A 96 12.34 25.01 -11.66
N ILE A 97 11.44 24.66 -12.58
CA ILE A 97 11.55 24.96 -14.00
C ILE A 97 10.52 26.03 -14.34
N THR A 98 10.95 27.13 -14.94
CA THR A 98 10.08 28.16 -15.51
C THR A 98 10.20 28.14 -17.02
N TYR A 99 9.07 28.01 -17.73
CA TYR A 99 9.04 28.02 -19.19
C TYR A 99 8.67 29.41 -19.71
N HIS A 100 9.51 29.97 -20.58
CA HIS A 100 9.31 31.32 -21.11
C HIS A 100 8.01 31.45 -21.95
N ASN A 101 7.60 30.37 -22.61
CA ASN A 101 6.43 30.37 -23.50
C ASN A 101 5.09 30.13 -22.79
N TYR A 102 5.08 29.77 -21.50
CA TYR A 102 3.87 29.36 -20.76
C TYR A 102 3.55 30.28 -19.57
N GLY A 103 3.87 31.57 -19.68
CA GLY A 103 3.34 32.63 -18.81
C GLY A 103 3.66 32.48 -17.33
N ASP A 104 4.96 32.42 -16.98
CA ASP A 104 5.43 32.36 -15.59
C ASP A 104 4.73 31.31 -14.71
N GLN A 105 4.43 30.15 -15.28
CA GLN A 105 3.95 28.97 -14.54
C GLN A 105 5.12 28.02 -14.24
N PRO A 106 5.76 28.17 -13.07
CA PRO A 106 6.90 27.33 -12.73
C PRO A 106 6.49 25.93 -12.25
N ALA A 107 7.07 24.90 -12.85
CA ALA A 107 6.96 23.50 -12.44
C ALA A 107 7.99 23.17 -11.35
N SER A 108 7.61 22.39 -10.33
CA SER A 108 8.52 22.02 -9.23
C SER A 108 9.15 20.63 -9.46
N LEU A 109 10.46 20.53 -9.28
CA LEU A 109 11.19 19.27 -9.22
C LEU A 109 11.28 18.85 -7.76
N ILE A 110 10.53 17.80 -7.41
CA ILE A 110 10.40 17.32 -6.05
C ILE A 110 11.03 15.92 -5.98
N PRO A 111 12.27 15.79 -5.48
CA PRO A 111 12.86 14.49 -5.23
C PRO A 111 12.11 13.80 -4.09
N ILE A 112 11.65 12.58 -4.36
CA ILE A 112 10.99 11.70 -3.39
C ILE A 112 12.02 10.65 -2.96
N ASN A 113 12.30 10.56 -1.66
CA ASN A 113 13.20 9.55 -1.13
C ASN A 113 12.51 8.78 -0.01
N THR A 114 12.39 7.47 -0.19
CA THR A 114 11.81 6.55 0.80
C THR A 114 12.91 5.93 1.64
N PHE A 115 12.89 6.21 2.94
CA PHE A 115 13.80 5.63 3.94
C PHE A 115 13.02 4.68 4.84
N GLY A 116 13.05 3.39 4.52
CA GLY A 116 12.35 2.34 5.27
C GLY A 116 10.83 2.50 5.19
N LEU A 117 10.22 3.00 6.27
CA LEU A 117 8.78 3.27 6.36
C LEU A 117 8.44 4.76 6.26
N THR A 118 9.41 5.63 5.99
CA THR A 118 9.23 7.08 5.97
C THR A 118 9.58 7.66 4.61
N ASP A 119 8.66 8.43 4.04
CA ASP A 119 8.89 9.17 2.79
C ASP A 119 9.29 10.62 3.11
N LEU A 120 10.41 11.05 2.54
CA LEU A 120 10.93 12.40 2.64
C LEU A 120 10.71 13.13 1.32
N TYR A 121 9.97 14.24 1.37
CA TYR A 121 9.75 15.13 0.25
C TYR A 121 10.45 16.45 0.55
N VAL A 122 11.24 16.93 -0.40
CA VAL A 122 11.94 18.20 -0.25
C VAL A 122 11.58 19.08 -1.42
N VAL A 123 11.15 20.30 -1.11
CA VAL A 123 10.67 21.26 -2.09
C VAL A 123 11.47 22.54 -1.93
N LEU A 124 12.03 23.03 -3.03
CA LEU A 124 12.59 24.37 -3.09
C LEU A 124 11.43 25.36 -3.25
N THR A 125 11.17 26.14 -2.19
CA THR A 125 10.04 27.09 -2.19
C THR A 125 10.43 28.46 -2.72
N ASP A 126 11.59 28.94 -2.29
CA ASP A 126 12.11 30.26 -2.65
C ASP A 126 13.64 30.24 -2.63
N TRP A 127 14.28 31.16 -3.34
CA TRP A 127 15.73 31.31 -3.38
C TRP A 127 16.11 32.75 -3.69
N THR A 128 17.22 33.21 -3.11
CA THR A 128 17.82 34.51 -3.43
C THR A 128 19.18 34.26 -4.09
N GLY A 129 19.15 33.95 -5.38
CA GLY A 129 20.33 33.53 -6.15
C GLY A 129 21.05 32.33 -5.49
N ALA A 130 22.38 32.38 -5.44
CA ALA A 130 23.20 31.36 -4.77
C ALA A 130 23.38 31.58 -3.25
N ALA A 131 22.88 32.69 -2.68
CA ALA A 131 23.19 33.08 -1.31
C ALA A 131 22.32 32.38 -0.25
N GLN A 132 21.05 32.12 -0.57
CA GLN A 132 20.08 31.57 0.37
C GLN A 132 18.97 30.83 -0.37
N ALA A 133 18.53 29.71 0.19
CA ALA A 133 17.42 28.92 -0.30
C ALA A 133 16.44 28.60 0.84
N THR A 134 15.14 28.76 0.58
CA THR A 134 14.07 28.35 1.48
C THR A 134 13.58 26.98 1.05
N ILE A 135 13.88 25.98 1.88
CA ILE A 135 13.59 24.58 1.61
C ILE A 135 12.48 24.15 2.55
N ARG A 136 11.41 23.61 1.96
CA ARG A 136 10.31 22.99 2.67
C ARG A 136 10.47 21.49 2.63
N VAL A 137 10.42 20.87 3.80
CA VAL A 137 10.60 19.44 3.96
C VAL A 137 9.31 18.86 4.54
N PHE A 138 8.81 17.81 3.89
CA PHE A 138 7.71 17.01 4.38
C PHE A 138 8.22 15.61 4.71
N VAL A 139 7.89 15.16 5.90
CA VAL A 139 8.23 13.84 6.41
C VAL A 139 6.91 13.12 6.60
N ASN A 140 6.65 12.14 5.74
CA ASN A 140 5.41 11.38 5.69
C ASN A 140 5.71 9.93 6.10
N PRO A 141 5.65 9.61 7.40
CA PRO A 141 5.84 8.24 7.87
C PRO A 141 4.64 7.36 7.48
N LEU A 142 4.86 6.05 7.40
CA LEU A 142 3.84 5.01 7.22
C LEU A 142 3.10 4.99 5.87
N VAL A 143 3.42 5.89 4.94
CA VAL A 143 2.90 5.84 3.57
C VAL A 143 3.24 4.50 2.89
N SER A 144 4.41 3.93 3.19
CA SER A 144 4.79 2.60 2.70
C SER A 144 3.81 1.49 3.13
N LEU A 145 3.15 1.61 4.30
CA LEU A 145 2.12 0.64 4.72
C LEU A 145 0.88 0.68 3.83
N VAL A 146 0.55 1.84 3.26
CA VAL A 146 -0.55 1.97 2.28
C VAL A 146 -0.24 1.13 1.04
N TRP A 147 1.00 1.23 0.54
CA TRP A 147 1.47 0.42 -0.58
C TRP A 147 1.50 -1.07 -0.25
N TYR A 148 2.04 -1.45 0.91
CA TYR A 148 2.04 -2.85 1.35
C TYR A 148 0.61 -3.40 1.53
N GLY A 149 -0.30 -2.62 2.12
CA GLY A 149 -1.71 -2.98 2.26
C GLY A 149 -2.40 -3.16 0.90
N GLY A 150 -2.14 -2.25 -0.04
CA GLY A 150 -2.63 -2.34 -1.42
C GLY A 150 -2.15 -3.60 -2.15
N VAL A 151 -0.85 -3.90 -2.07
CA VAL A 151 -0.27 -5.12 -2.64
C VAL A 151 -0.86 -6.36 -1.98
N LEU A 152 -1.04 -6.36 -0.66
CA LEU A 152 -1.60 -7.49 0.07
C LEU A 152 -3.07 -7.76 -0.31
N MET A 153 -3.87 -6.70 -0.47
CA MET A 153 -5.24 -6.83 -0.97
C MET A 153 -5.28 -7.35 -2.40
N LEU A 154 -4.39 -6.86 -3.28
CA LEU A 154 -4.30 -7.34 -4.66
C LEU A 154 -3.96 -8.83 -4.70
N LEU A 155 -2.98 -9.28 -3.91
CA LEU A 155 -2.62 -10.68 -3.79
C LEU A 155 -3.78 -11.52 -3.21
N GLY A 156 -4.43 -11.03 -2.15
CA GLY A 156 -5.61 -11.69 -1.57
C GLY A 156 -6.76 -11.81 -2.57
N GLY A 157 -6.97 -10.78 -3.40
CA GLY A 157 -7.95 -10.78 -4.49
C GLY A 157 -7.63 -11.82 -5.57
N ILE A 158 -6.37 -11.91 -6.01
CA ILE A 158 -5.91 -12.93 -6.97
C ILE A 158 -6.14 -14.34 -6.41
N VAL A 159 -5.82 -14.56 -5.13
CA VAL A 159 -6.01 -15.86 -4.46
C VAL A 159 -7.51 -16.24 -4.39
N CYS A 160 -8.39 -15.27 -4.13
CA CYS A 160 -9.84 -15.46 -4.15
C CYS A 160 -10.39 -15.73 -5.56
N TRP A 161 -9.85 -15.05 -6.58
CA TRP A 161 -10.33 -15.14 -7.96
C TRP A 161 -9.91 -16.43 -8.68
N TRP A 162 -8.83 -17.08 -8.25
CA TRP A 162 -8.40 -18.33 -8.85
C TRP A 162 -9.55 -19.37 -8.83
N PRO A 163 -9.77 -20.16 -9.89
CA PRO A 163 -10.90 -21.07 -9.93
C PRO A 163 -10.69 -22.26 -8.97
N GLU A 164 -11.70 -22.56 -8.15
CA GLU A 164 -11.73 -23.79 -7.37
C GLU A 164 -12.07 -24.87 -8.37
N HIS A 165 -11.23 -25.89 -8.50
CA HIS A 165 -11.73 -27.17 -9.03
C HIS A 165 -12.68 -27.71 -7.96
N ARG A 166 -13.92 -27.24 -7.97
CA ARG A 166 -15.00 -27.87 -7.23
C ARG A 166 -15.04 -29.30 -7.76
N ARG A 167 -14.46 -30.24 -7.02
CA ARG A 167 -14.93 -31.61 -7.08
C ARG A 167 -16.38 -31.50 -6.60
N SER A 168 -17.29 -31.36 -7.56
CA SER A 168 -18.67 -31.76 -7.37
C SER A 168 -18.60 -33.19 -6.86
N LEU A 169 -18.66 -33.35 -5.55
CA LEU A 169 -19.01 -34.63 -4.97
C LEU A 169 -20.43 -34.83 -5.47
N ALA A 170 -20.53 -35.60 -6.56
CA ALA A 170 -21.77 -36.08 -7.11
C ALA A 170 -22.60 -36.55 -5.92
N VAL A 171 -23.83 -36.04 -5.82
CA VAL A 171 -24.85 -36.55 -4.92
C VAL A 171 -25.18 -37.97 -5.39
N ALA A 172 -24.31 -38.92 -5.05
CA ALA A 172 -24.50 -40.34 -5.21
C ALA A 172 -24.83 -40.88 -3.83
N GLY A 173 -26.08 -40.70 -3.41
CA GLY A 173 -26.52 -41.06 -2.08
C GLY A 173 -28.04 -41.13 -1.96
N GLY A 174 -28.62 -42.25 -2.39
CA GLY A 174 -29.80 -42.82 -1.73
C GLY A 174 -31.16 -42.54 -2.35
N ALA A 175 -31.54 -43.30 -3.38
CA ALA A 175 -32.94 -43.60 -3.65
C ALA A 175 -33.10 -45.09 -4.00
N THR A 176 -32.75 -45.96 -3.05
CA THR A 176 -33.16 -47.36 -3.07
C THR A 176 -34.67 -47.41 -2.88
N LYS A 177 -35.43 -47.46 -3.98
CA LYS A 177 -36.86 -47.77 -3.95
C LYS A 177 -37.02 -49.19 -3.41
N LYS A 178 -37.40 -49.31 -2.15
CA LYS A 178 -37.80 -50.58 -1.54
C LYS A 178 -39.21 -50.89 -2.02
N ASN A 179 -39.33 -51.85 -2.94
CA ASN A 179 -40.58 -52.57 -3.19
C ASN A 179 -41.06 -53.13 -1.85
N VAL A 180 -42.21 -52.68 -1.38
CA VAL A 180 -43.00 -53.40 -0.39
C VAL A 180 -44.26 -53.85 -1.12
N GLU A 181 -44.11 -55.06 -1.65
CA GLU A 181 -45.15 -56.02 -1.97
C GLU A 181 -46.37 -55.84 -1.07
N ALA A 182 -47.53 -55.69 -1.69
CA ALA A 182 -48.81 -55.76 -1.02
C ALA A 182 -49.10 -57.22 -0.68
N GLU A 183 -48.91 -57.61 0.58
CA GLU A 183 -49.43 -58.87 1.11
C GLU A 183 -50.36 -58.60 2.29
N LYS A 184 -51.64 -58.82 2.02
CA LYS A 184 -52.75 -58.78 2.97
C LYS A 184 -52.84 -60.14 3.66
N PRO A 185 -53.18 -60.19 4.96
CA PRO A 185 -54.13 -61.23 5.38
C PRO A 185 -55.34 -60.68 6.14
N ALA A 186 -56.42 -61.44 5.96
CA ALA A 186 -57.77 -61.26 6.46
C ALA A 186 -57.91 -61.61 7.97
N GLY A 187 -58.99 -61.13 8.59
CA GLY A 187 -59.63 -61.82 9.72
C GLY A 187 -59.95 -61.00 10.99
N VAL A 188 -61.19 -60.48 11.06
CA VAL A 188 -62.19 -60.40 12.17
C VAL A 188 -61.69 -60.69 13.60
N VAL A 189 -62.06 -60.03 14.72
CA VAL A 189 -63.40 -59.68 15.25
C VAL A 189 -63.24 -58.65 16.38
N ASN A 190 -64.10 -57.62 16.47
CA ASN A 190 -64.37 -56.95 17.74
C ASN A 190 -65.89 -56.75 17.89
N GLY A 191 -66.43 -57.35 18.95
CA GLY A 191 -67.85 -57.42 19.25
C GLY A 191 -68.42 -56.08 19.72
N GLY A 192 -69.51 -55.67 19.09
CA GLY A 192 -70.48 -54.73 19.64
C GLY A 192 -71.66 -55.53 20.18
N VAL A 193 -71.92 -55.39 21.48
CA VAL A 193 -73.09 -55.95 22.17
C VAL A 193 -74.33 -55.16 21.74
N VAL A 194 -75.37 -55.89 21.33
CA VAL A 194 -76.75 -55.40 21.20
C VAL A 194 -77.59 -56.25 22.16
N VAL A 195 -78.14 -55.56 23.17
CA VAL A 195 -79.22 -55.93 24.13
C VAL A 195 -79.09 -57.28 24.85
#